data_AF-A0A2N7L488-F1
#
_entry.id   AF-A0A2N7L488-F1
#
_cell.length_a   1.000
_cell.length_b   1.000
_cell.length_c   1.000
_cell.angle_alpha   90.00
_cell.angle_beta   90.00
_cell.angle_gamma   90.00
#
_symmetry.space_group_name_H-M   'P 1'
#
loop_
_entity.id
_entity.type
_entity.pdbx_description
1 polymer ?
#
loop_
_entity_poly.entity_id
_entity_poly.type
_entity_poly.pdbx_seq_one_letter_code
_entity_poly.pdbx_strand_id
1 'polypeptide(L)'
;MGLLALLLTFVVCVSFLYPRVIGDRLGFMFMLPVLAYTVVFFVDWQFASLTQLFTMIVGGACVGIGLLFAGLPLSSPQPKAFMLNSMRGLTCLKENRPYLLFQVGITCYEELIWRVFLISTLLLVLPAWAAIFLSSALFWTVHGENRPLGWHSLEFFIFSMVLAVAYNLFESVLFVWIVHLTRNVLILSASDYEQRQASMS
;
A
#
# COMPACT_ATOMS: atom_id res chain seq x y z
N MET A 1 13.99 0.96 -23.62
CA MET A 1 14.66 1.95 -22.73
C MET A 1 14.00 3.33 -22.74
N GLY A 2 13.76 3.98 -23.90
CA GLY A 2 13.15 5.32 -23.95
C GLY A 2 11.76 5.43 -23.29
N LEU A 3 10.85 4.47 -23.57
CA LEU A 3 9.52 4.43 -22.94
C LEU A 3 9.58 4.24 -21.42
N LEU A 4 10.47 3.37 -20.93
CA LEU A 4 10.64 3.12 -19.50
C LEU A 4 11.12 4.38 -18.76
N ALA A 5 12.10 5.08 -19.32
CA ALA A 5 12.60 6.34 -18.76
C ALA A 5 11.51 7.43 -18.75
N LEU A 6 10.69 7.50 -19.81
CA LEU A 6 9.54 8.39 -19.88
C LEU A 6 8.53 8.09 -18.76
N LEU A 7 8.14 6.81 -18.61
CA LEU A 7 7.18 6.39 -17.58
C LEU A 7 7.73 6.59 -16.16
N LEU A 8 9.02 6.34 -15.92
CA LEU A 8 9.66 6.62 -14.63
C LEU A 8 9.62 8.11 -14.31
N THR A 9 10.05 8.96 -15.26
CA THR A 9 10.02 10.42 -15.12
C THR A 9 8.60 10.88 -14.84
N PHE A 10 7.63 10.32 -15.55
CA PHE A 10 6.22 10.61 -15.38
C PHE A 10 5.72 10.25 -13.97
N VAL A 11 6.02 9.05 -13.45
CA VAL A 11 5.67 8.65 -12.08
C VAL A 11 6.26 9.61 -11.06
N VAL A 12 7.54 9.97 -11.21
CA VAL A 12 8.21 10.93 -10.31
C VAL A 12 7.51 12.29 -10.36
N CYS A 13 7.25 12.84 -11.55
CA CYS A 13 6.57 14.12 -11.70
C CYS A 13 5.15 14.09 -11.10
N VAL A 14 4.36 13.07 -11.42
CA VAL A 14 3.01 12.88 -10.87
C VAL A 14 3.07 12.77 -9.35
N SER A 15 4.12 12.16 -8.77
CA SER A 15 4.26 12.02 -7.32
C SER A 15 4.38 13.36 -6.58
N PHE A 16 4.91 14.40 -7.22
CA PHE A 16 5.00 15.75 -6.65
C PHE A 16 3.79 16.63 -6.98
N LEU A 17 3.09 16.34 -8.08
CA LEU A 17 1.88 17.05 -8.48
C LEU A 17 0.64 16.55 -7.75
N TYR A 18 0.58 15.25 -7.45
CA TYR A 18 -0.52 14.61 -6.75
C TYR A 18 -0.29 14.62 -5.23
N PRO A 19 -1.32 14.88 -4.40
CA PRO A 19 -2.68 15.30 -4.75
C PRO A 19 -2.83 16.83 -4.90
N ARG A 20 -1.76 17.60 -4.60
CA ARG A 20 -1.82 19.07 -4.41
C ARG A 20 -2.34 19.85 -5.61
N VAL A 21 -1.87 19.47 -6.79
CA VAL A 21 -2.10 20.15 -8.07
C VAL A 21 -3.10 19.37 -8.91
N ILE A 22 -3.04 18.04 -8.84
CA ILE A 22 -3.95 17.15 -9.57
C ILE A 22 -4.74 16.30 -8.56
N GLY A 23 -6.07 16.35 -8.63
CA GLY A 23 -6.92 15.55 -7.75
C GLY A 23 -6.92 14.06 -8.11
N ASP A 24 -7.48 13.23 -7.22
CA ASP A 24 -7.50 11.76 -7.26
C ASP A 24 -7.90 11.17 -8.61
N ARG A 25 -8.93 11.72 -9.27
CA ARG A 25 -9.40 11.21 -10.56
C ARG A 25 -8.35 11.35 -11.66
N LEU A 26 -7.69 12.50 -11.73
CA LEU A 26 -6.65 12.75 -12.74
C LEU A 26 -5.38 11.98 -12.41
N GLY A 27 -4.99 11.92 -11.13
CA GLY A 27 -3.88 11.08 -10.67
C GLY A 27 -4.07 9.61 -11.08
N PHE A 28 -5.27 9.07 -10.85
CA PHE A 28 -5.60 7.71 -11.27
C PHE A 28 -5.50 7.50 -12.78
N MET A 29 -6.13 8.37 -13.57
CA MET A 29 -6.11 8.28 -15.04
C MET A 29 -4.70 8.37 -15.61
N PHE A 30 -3.87 9.24 -15.04
CA PHE A 30 -2.48 9.42 -15.46
C PHE A 30 -1.62 8.19 -15.21
N MET A 31 -1.90 7.39 -14.18
CA MET A 31 -1.14 6.16 -13.92
C MET A 31 -1.60 4.95 -14.76
N LEU A 32 -2.69 5.03 -15.52
CA LEU A 32 -3.17 3.91 -16.36
C LEU A 32 -2.11 3.38 -17.35
N PRO A 33 -1.33 4.23 -18.06
CA PRO A 33 -0.25 3.74 -18.93
C PRO A 33 0.86 3.03 -18.16
N VAL A 34 1.17 3.51 -16.94
CA VAL A 34 2.17 2.88 -16.06
C VAL A 34 1.68 1.49 -15.64
N LEU A 35 0.43 1.36 -15.22
CA LEU A 35 -0.18 0.07 -14.87
C LEU A 35 -0.17 -0.90 -16.05
N ALA A 36 -0.60 -0.45 -17.23
CA ALA A 36 -0.61 -1.27 -18.42
C ALA A 36 0.80 -1.79 -18.74
N TYR A 37 1.79 -0.90 -18.70
CA TYR A 37 3.19 -1.29 -18.86
C TYR A 37 3.64 -2.30 -17.79
N THR A 38 3.27 -2.07 -16.53
CA THR A 38 3.61 -2.94 -15.40
C THR A 38 3.09 -4.35 -15.59
N VAL A 39 1.80 -4.48 -15.90
CA VAL A 39 1.13 -5.77 -16.07
C VAL A 39 1.71 -6.55 -17.25
N VAL A 40 2.12 -5.86 -18.33
CA VAL A 40 2.65 -6.50 -19.53
C VAL A 40 4.13 -6.89 -19.37
N PHE A 41 4.95 -6.08 -18.71
CA PHE A 41 6.40 -6.23 -18.73
C PHE A 41 7.05 -6.64 -17.40
N PHE A 42 6.39 -6.40 -16.27
CA PHE A 42 6.95 -6.69 -14.94
C PHE A 42 6.20 -7.76 -14.15
N VAL A 43 4.96 -8.08 -14.53
CA VAL A 43 4.20 -9.17 -13.90
C VAL A 43 4.46 -10.46 -14.66
N ASP A 44 5.25 -11.35 -14.05
CA ASP A 44 5.39 -12.72 -14.52
C ASP A 44 4.25 -13.59 -13.97
N TRP A 45 3.34 -14.00 -14.84
CA TRP A 45 2.14 -14.75 -14.46
C TRP A 45 2.48 -16.21 -14.24
N GLN A 46 2.79 -16.55 -12.99
CA GLN A 46 3.14 -17.92 -12.60
C GLN A 46 1.92 -18.70 -12.09
N PHE A 47 1.84 -19.98 -12.47
CA PHE A 47 0.89 -20.90 -11.86
C PHE A 47 1.41 -21.33 -10.48
N ALA A 48 0.72 -20.91 -9.43
CA ALA A 48 0.99 -21.35 -8.06
C ALA A 48 -0.01 -22.44 -7.65
N SER A 49 0.48 -23.46 -6.95
CA SER A 49 -0.39 -24.45 -6.31
C SER A 49 -1.29 -23.79 -5.25
N LEU A 50 -2.43 -24.42 -4.94
CA LEU A 50 -3.33 -23.93 -3.89
C LEU A 50 -2.62 -23.77 -2.54
N THR A 51 -1.68 -24.66 -2.20
CA THR A 51 -0.89 -24.57 -0.98
C THR A 51 0.00 -23.32 -0.98
N GLN A 52 0.69 -23.02 -2.08
CA GLN A 52 1.51 -21.81 -2.19
C GLN A 52 0.66 -20.54 -2.10
N LEU A 53 -0.47 -20.50 -2.79
CA LEU A 53 -1.42 -19.39 -2.70
C LEU A 53 -1.90 -19.18 -1.26
N PHE A 54 -2.30 -20.27 -0.59
CA PHE A 54 -2.73 -20.23 0.79
C PHE A 54 -1.62 -19.72 1.72
N THR A 55 -0.38 -20.22 1.58
CA THR A 55 0.77 -19.76 2.37
C THR A 55 1.07 -18.28 2.15
N MET A 56 1.04 -17.80 0.91
CA MET A 56 1.27 -16.37 0.61
C MET A 56 0.18 -15.48 1.20
N ILE A 57 -1.09 -15.88 1.10
CA ILE A 57 -2.22 -15.12 1.63
C ILE A 57 -2.19 -15.10 3.17
N VAL A 58 -2.08 -16.26 3.80
CA VAL A 58 -2.06 -16.35 5.28
C VAL A 58 -0.81 -15.68 5.83
N GLY A 59 0.36 -15.95 5.24
CA GLY A 59 1.62 -15.33 5.63
C GLY A 59 1.57 -13.80 5.49
N GLY A 60 1.08 -13.30 4.35
CA GLY A 60 0.92 -11.87 4.13
C GLY A 60 -0.04 -11.23 5.13
N ALA A 61 -1.15 -11.89 5.46
CA ALA A 61 -2.11 -11.40 6.44
C ALA A 61 -1.49 -11.35 7.86
N CYS A 62 -0.79 -12.40 8.28
CA CYS A 62 -0.08 -12.43 9.56
C CYS A 62 0.97 -11.31 9.66
N VAL A 63 1.75 -11.10 8.60
CA VAL A 63 2.74 -10.02 8.55
C VAL A 63 2.05 -8.65 8.57
N GLY A 64 0.97 -8.45 7.81
CA GLY A 64 0.20 -7.21 7.82
C GLY A 64 -0.36 -6.86 9.19
N ILE A 65 -0.92 -7.84 9.91
CA ILE A 65 -1.38 -7.68 11.31
C ILE A 65 -0.20 -7.30 12.20
N GLY A 66 0.90 -8.04 12.11
CA GLY A 66 2.10 -7.81 12.92
C GLY A 66 2.69 -6.42 12.72
N LEU A 67 2.82 -5.97 11.46
CA LEU A 67 3.35 -4.65 11.11
C LEU A 67 2.45 -3.53 11.60
N LEU A 68 1.13 -3.66 11.46
CA LEU A 68 0.21 -2.67 12.00
C LEU A 68 0.40 -2.54 13.51
N PHE A 69 0.33 -3.65 14.25
CA PHE A 69 0.43 -3.63 15.71
C PHE A 69 1.79 -3.16 16.23
N ALA A 70 2.87 -3.53 15.55
CA ALA A 70 4.21 -3.02 15.85
C ALA A 70 4.34 -1.52 15.56
N GLY A 71 3.61 -1.01 14.56
CA GLY A 71 3.56 0.41 14.19
C GLY A 71 2.67 1.26 15.09
N LEU A 72 1.65 0.69 15.75
CA LEU A 72 0.68 1.44 16.56
C LEU A 72 1.29 2.33 17.66
N PRO A 73 2.36 1.94 18.39
CA PRO A 73 3.01 2.83 19.34
C PRO A 73 3.54 4.13 18.72
N LEU A 74 3.87 4.11 17.42
CA LEU A 74 4.32 5.27 16.66
C LEU A 74 3.14 6.03 16.02
N SER A 75 2.03 5.34 15.74
CA SER A 75 0.96 5.84 14.89
C SER A 75 -0.41 5.99 15.56
N SER A 76 -0.54 5.77 16.87
CA SER A 76 -1.80 5.99 17.59
C SER A 76 -1.56 6.48 19.02
N PRO A 77 -2.29 7.53 19.48
CA PRO A 77 -2.24 7.96 20.88
C PRO A 77 -2.86 6.93 21.83
N GLN A 78 -3.73 6.04 21.34
CA GLN A 78 -4.36 4.97 22.13
C GLN A 78 -4.25 3.61 21.42
N PRO A 79 -3.04 3.01 21.35
CA PRO A 79 -2.80 1.77 20.59
C PRO A 79 -3.73 0.61 20.96
N LYS A 80 -3.98 0.42 22.26
CA LYS A 80 -4.83 -0.68 22.75
C LYS A 80 -6.30 -0.53 22.32
N ALA A 81 -6.82 0.70 22.37
CA ALA A 81 -8.18 0.98 21.93
C ALA A 81 -8.30 0.74 20.42
N PHE A 82 -7.33 1.22 19.65
CA PHE A 82 -7.28 1.00 18.20
C PHE A 82 -7.28 -0.49 17.84
N MET A 83 -6.45 -1.31 18.50
CA MET A 83 -6.44 -2.76 18.26
C MET A 83 -7.81 -3.39 18.50
N LEU A 84 -8.47 -3.04 19.60
CA LEU A 84 -9.79 -3.56 19.94
C LEU A 84 -10.83 -3.12 18.91
N ASN A 85 -10.80 -1.85 18.50
CA ASN A 85 -11.70 -1.29 17.51
C ASN A 85 -11.48 -1.94 16.13
N SER A 86 -10.24 -2.20 15.71
CA SER A 86 -9.95 -2.94 14.47
C SER A 86 -10.57 -4.34 14.48
N MET A 87 -10.42 -5.08 15.59
CA MET A 87 -10.97 -6.44 15.69
C MET A 87 -12.50 -6.44 15.71
N ARG A 88 -13.12 -5.46 16.38
CA ARG A 88 -14.58 -5.33 16.42
C ARG A 88 -15.14 -4.84 15.08
N GLY A 89 -14.49 -3.90 14.42
CA GLY A 89 -14.92 -3.38 13.12
C GLY A 89 -14.83 -4.38 11.97
N LEU A 90 -14.01 -5.43 12.09
CA LEU A 90 -13.99 -6.53 11.11
C LEU A 90 -15.35 -7.22 10.96
N THR A 91 -16.17 -7.27 12.02
CA THR A 91 -17.52 -7.84 11.91
C THR A 91 -18.45 -6.91 11.15
N CYS A 92 -18.29 -5.59 11.30
CA CYS A 92 -19.04 -4.55 10.59
C CYS A 92 -18.69 -4.47 9.10
N LEU A 93 -17.44 -4.80 8.72
CA LEU A 93 -17.00 -4.78 7.31
C LEU A 93 -17.77 -5.73 6.40
N LYS A 94 -18.34 -6.82 6.93
CA LYS A 94 -19.20 -7.72 6.14
C LYS A 94 -20.40 -6.98 5.55
N GLU A 95 -20.89 -5.96 6.25
CA GLU A 95 -22.02 -5.14 5.82
C GLU A 95 -21.59 -4.10 4.77
N ASN A 96 -20.29 -3.83 4.62
CA ASN A 96 -19.74 -2.82 3.73
C ASN A 96 -18.89 -3.42 2.60
N ARG A 97 -19.48 -4.37 1.85
CA ARG A 97 -18.82 -5.07 0.73
C ARG A 97 -18.25 -4.14 -0.36
N PRO A 98 -18.94 -3.08 -0.83
CA PRO A 98 -18.38 -2.19 -1.84
C PRO A 98 -17.06 -1.56 -1.39
N TYR A 99 -16.97 -1.25 -0.11
CA TYR A 99 -15.80 -0.65 0.49
C TYR A 99 -14.60 -1.61 0.58
N LEU A 100 -14.85 -2.87 0.95
CA LEU A 100 -13.83 -3.92 0.87
C LEU A 100 -13.30 -4.10 -0.56
N LEU A 101 -14.19 -4.11 -1.56
CA LEU A 101 -13.80 -4.22 -2.97
C LEU A 101 -12.96 -3.03 -3.43
N PHE A 102 -13.30 -1.82 -2.98
CA PHE A 102 -12.49 -0.64 -3.22
C PHE A 102 -11.08 -0.80 -2.63
N GLN A 103 -10.96 -1.28 -1.39
CA GLN A 103 -9.65 -1.50 -0.75
C GLN A 103 -8.81 -2.55 -1.46
N VAL A 104 -9.43 -3.65 -1.91
CA VAL A 104 -8.79 -4.67 -2.75
C VAL A 104 -8.22 -4.01 -4.02
N GLY A 105 -9.02 -3.20 -4.70
CA GLY A 105 -8.61 -2.52 -5.93
C GLY A 105 -7.49 -1.49 -5.72
N ILE A 106 -7.66 -0.56 -4.77
CA ILE A 106 -6.71 0.54 -4.58
C ILE A 106 -5.35 0.06 -4.06
N THR A 107 -5.33 -0.93 -3.16
CA THR A 107 -4.06 -1.49 -2.68
C THR A 107 -3.34 -2.27 -3.77
N CYS A 108 -4.07 -3.01 -4.62
CA CYS A 108 -3.47 -3.68 -5.78
C CYS A 108 -2.85 -2.67 -6.74
N TYR A 109 -3.63 -1.63 -7.08
CA TYR A 109 -3.19 -0.51 -7.91
C TYR A 109 -1.90 0.13 -7.36
N GLU A 110 -1.85 0.40 -6.06
CA GLU A 110 -0.67 0.98 -5.42
C GLU A 110 0.53 0.04 -5.48
N GLU A 111 0.38 -1.24 -5.14
CA GLU A 111 1.51 -2.19 -5.20
C GLU A 111 2.07 -2.36 -6.61
N LEU A 112 1.21 -2.38 -7.63
CA LEU A 112 1.66 -2.43 -9.02
C LEU A 112 2.52 -1.22 -9.40
N ILE A 113 2.16 -0.02 -8.97
CA ILE A 113 2.93 1.19 -9.29
C ILE A 113 4.19 1.29 -8.42
N TRP A 114 4.06 1.15 -7.11
CA TRP A 114 5.11 1.50 -6.16
C TRP A 114 6.12 0.39 -5.94
N ARG A 115 5.68 -0.87 -5.95
CA ARG A 115 6.55 -2.03 -5.72
C ARG A 115 6.92 -2.62 -7.06
N VAL A 116 5.95 -3.01 -7.86
CA VAL A 116 6.26 -3.71 -9.11
C VAL A 116 6.94 -2.81 -10.13
N PHE A 117 6.35 -1.67 -10.49
CA PHE A 117 6.95 -0.78 -11.48
C PHE A 117 8.16 -0.02 -10.93
N LEU A 118 7.96 0.76 -9.86
CA LEU A 118 8.96 1.73 -9.43
C LEU A 118 10.21 1.05 -8.85
N ILE A 119 10.09 0.07 -7.95
CA ILE A 119 11.27 -0.65 -7.42
C ILE A 119 11.99 -1.38 -8.56
N SER A 120 11.29 -2.18 -9.36
CA SER A 120 11.93 -2.94 -10.44
C SER A 120 12.64 -2.04 -11.45
N THR A 121 12.07 -0.88 -11.75
CA THR A 121 12.72 0.11 -12.65
C THR A 121 13.94 0.75 -12.00
N LEU A 122 13.85 1.15 -10.73
CA LEU A 122 14.97 1.77 -10.02
C LEU A 122 16.14 0.80 -9.82
N LEU A 123 15.87 -0.48 -9.60
CA LEU A 123 16.89 -1.54 -9.47
C LEU A 123 17.73 -1.74 -10.73
N LEU A 124 17.28 -1.27 -11.90
CA LEU A 124 18.07 -1.29 -13.13
C LEU A 124 19.26 -0.31 -13.10
N VAL A 125 19.20 0.72 -12.24
CA VAL A 125 20.14 1.85 -12.25
C VAL A 125 20.67 2.23 -10.87
N LEU A 126 20.06 1.74 -9.79
CA LEU A 126 20.43 2.02 -8.41
C LEU A 126 20.65 0.73 -7.61
N PRO A 127 21.49 0.76 -6.56
CA PRO A 127 21.56 -0.33 -5.60
C PRO A 127 20.24 -0.47 -4.82
N ALA A 128 19.95 -1.68 -4.34
CA ALA A 128 18.66 -2.02 -3.73
C ALA A 128 18.23 -1.07 -2.60
N TRP A 129 19.14 -0.71 -1.70
CA TRP A 129 18.82 0.19 -0.59
C TRP A 129 18.37 1.58 -1.07
N ALA A 130 18.96 2.09 -2.14
CA ALA A 130 18.62 3.40 -2.71
C ALA A 130 17.28 3.36 -3.44
N ALA A 131 17.02 2.27 -4.19
CA ALA A 131 15.71 2.04 -4.83
C ALA A 131 14.58 1.95 -3.80
N ILE A 132 14.79 1.17 -2.73
CA ILE A 132 13.86 1.02 -1.61
C ILE A 132 13.58 2.36 -0.93
N PHE A 133 14.62 3.11 -0.59
CA PHE A 133 14.48 4.41 0.07
C PHE A 133 13.74 5.42 -0.82
N LEU A 134 14.13 5.54 -2.09
CA LEU A 134 13.53 6.50 -3.01
C LEU A 134 12.06 6.19 -3.31
N SER A 135 11.73 4.91 -3.54
CA SER A 135 10.33 4.50 -3.73
C SER A 135 9.49 4.82 -2.49
N SER A 136 10.00 4.53 -1.30
CA SER A 136 9.31 4.82 -0.04
C SER A 136 9.13 6.32 0.19
N ALA A 137 10.12 7.14 -0.18
CA ALA A 137 10.04 8.60 -0.07
C ALA A 137 9.01 9.20 -1.04
N LEU A 138 8.95 8.69 -2.28
CA LEU A 138 7.96 9.13 -3.27
C LEU A 138 6.54 8.68 -2.87
N PHE A 139 6.37 7.43 -2.42
CA PHE A 139 5.10 6.93 -1.89
C PHE A 139 4.64 7.74 -0.67
N TRP A 140 5.58 8.11 0.20
CA TRP A 140 5.28 8.98 1.34
C TRP A 140 4.85 10.39 0.88
N THR A 141 5.51 10.95 -0.13
CA THR A 141 5.22 12.29 -0.67
C THR A 141 3.78 12.42 -1.19
N VAL A 142 3.31 11.43 -1.97
CA VAL A 142 1.92 11.44 -2.48
C VAL A 142 0.85 11.30 -1.40
N HIS A 143 1.22 10.87 -0.20
CA HIS A 143 0.30 10.74 0.93
C HIS A 143 0.42 11.89 1.95
N GLY A 144 1.39 12.79 1.77
CA GLY A 144 1.71 13.84 2.74
C GLY A 144 0.66 14.93 2.91
N GLU A 145 -0.29 15.07 1.98
CA GLU A 145 -1.42 16.02 2.13
C GLU A 145 -2.62 15.43 2.87
N ASN A 146 -2.89 14.14 2.70
CA ASN A 146 -4.00 13.45 3.36
C ASN A 146 -3.74 13.17 4.84
N ARG A 147 -2.53 13.43 5.34
CA ARG A 147 -2.16 13.27 6.75
C ARG A 147 -1.21 14.41 7.16
N PRO A 148 -1.63 15.36 8.01
CA PRO A 148 -0.77 16.45 8.43
C PRO A 148 0.54 15.92 9.03
N LEU A 149 1.65 16.60 8.72
CA LEU A 149 3.00 16.27 9.20
C LEU A 149 2.98 16.04 10.73
N GLY A 150 3.29 14.82 11.14
CA GLY A 150 3.25 14.33 12.53
C GLY A 150 3.73 12.88 12.63
N TRP A 151 3.67 12.26 13.82
CA TRP A 151 4.20 10.90 14.09
C TRP A 151 3.64 9.81 13.15
N HIS A 152 2.39 9.98 12.65
CA HIS A 152 1.77 9.10 11.65
C HIS A 152 2.49 9.08 10.29
N SER A 153 3.26 10.12 9.99
CA SER A 153 4.01 10.29 8.74
C SER A 153 5.24 9.36 8.69
N LEU A 154 5.91 9.18 9.83
CA LEU A 154 7.11 8.34 9.93
C LEU A 154 6.74 6.86 9.87
N GLU A 155 5.68 6.43 10.56
CA GLU A 155 5.19 5.04 10.47
C GLU A 155 4.82 4.67 9.03
N PHE A 156 4.21 5.58 8.28
CA PHE A 156 3.83 5.33 6.89
C PHE A 156 5.04 5.15 5.97
N PHE A 157 6.07 5.98 6.14
CA PHE A 157 7.34 5.81 5.43
C PHE A 157 8.02 4.48 5.77
N ILE A 158 8.10 4.14 7.06
CA ILE A 158 8.68 2.86 7.53
C ILE A 158 7.89 1.68 6.96
N PHE A 159 6.56 1.75 6.99
CA PHE A 159 5.69 0.73 6.43
C PHE A 159 5.95 0.53 4.93
N SER A 160 6.04 1.60 4.15
CA SER A 160 6.37 1.52 2.73
C SER A 160 7.75 0.91 2.49
N MET A 161 8.72 1.25 3.35
CA MET A 161 10.08 0.71 3.27
C MET A 161 10.09 -0.80 3.54
N VAL A 162 9.34 -1.26 4.53
CA VAL A 162 9.18 -2.70 4.83
C VAL A 162 8.54 -3.44 3.66
N LEU A 163 7.51 -2.87 3.03
CA LEU A 163 6.90 -3.47 1.84
C LEU A 163 7.87 -3.52 0.65
N ALA A 164 8.67 -2.48 0.44
CA ALA A 164 9.69 -2.46 -0.60
C ALA A 164 10.80 -3.50 -0.34
N VAL A 165 11.24 -3.67 0.91
CA VAL A 165 12.15 -4.75 1.31
C VAL A 165 11.52 -6.12 1.06
N ALA A 166 10.27 -6.32 1.50
CA ALA A 166 9.55 -7.58 1.30
C ALA A 166 9.41 -7.91 -0.20
N TYR A 167 9.05 -6.94 -1.03
CA TYR A 167 8.98 -7.14 -2.48
C TYR A 167 10.34 -7.54 -3.07
N ASN A 168 11.42 -6.84 -2.68
CA ASN A 168 12.76 -7.13 -3.17
C ASN A 168 13.29 -8.51 -2.72
N LEU A 169 12.79 -9.07 -1.61
CA LEU A 169 13.22 -10.38 -1.10
C LEU A 169 12.37 -11.53 -1.64
N PHE A 170 11.06 -11.33 -1.75
CA PHE A 170 10.11 -12.39 -2.08
C PHE A 170 9.62 -12.35 -3.53
N GLU A 171 9.84 -11.23 -4.24
CA GLU A 171 9.42 -10.98 -5.62
C GLU A 171 7.94 -11.28 -5.88
N SER A 172 7.11 -11.22 -4.83
CA SER A 172 5.71 -11.63 -4.85
C SER A 172 4.79 -10.44 -4.66
N VAL A 173 4.14 -10.04 -5.76
CA VAL A 173 3.10 -9.00 -5.77
C VAL A 173 1.95 -9.38 -4.84
N LEU A 174 1.52 -10.64 -4.89
CA LEU A 174 0.43 -11.13 -4.05
C LEU A 174 0.77 -11.00 -2.56
N PHE A 175 1.98 -11.37 -2.16
CA PHE A 175 2.38 -11.29 -0.75
C PHE A 175 2.34 -9.84 -0.24
N VAL A 176 3.02 -8.91 -0.92
CA VAL A 176 3.04 -7.50 -0.48
C VAL A 176 1.67 -6.83 -0.59
N TRP A 177 0.86 -7.23 -1.57
CA TRP A 177 -0.52 -6.78 -1.69
C TRP A 177 -1.38 -7.23 -0.51
N ILE A 178 -1.29 -8.49 -0.09
CA ILE A 178 -2.05 -8.97 1.07
C ILE A 178 -1.58 -8.30 2.37
N VAL A 179 -0.27 -8.06 2.54
CA VAL A 179 0.26 -7.29 3.68
C VAL A 179 -0.36 -5.88 3.72
N HIS A 180 -0.36 -5.19 2.57
CA HIS A 180 -0.94 -3.85 2.45
C HIS A 180 -2.45 -3.84 2.66
N LEU A 181 -3.18 -4.71 1.97
CA LEU A 181 -4.62 -4.84 2.11
C LEU A 181 -5.03 -5.10 3.55
N THR A 182 -4.32 -6.00 4.25
CA THR A 182 -4.61 -6.34 5.64
C THR A 182 -4.46 -5.13 6.55
N ARG A 183 -3.38 -4.35 6.40
CA ARG A 183 -3.19 -3.11 7.15
C ARG A 183 -4.33 -2.13 6.91
N ASN A 184 -4.67 -1.86 5.66
CA ASN A 184 -5.72 -0.89 5.33
C ASN A 184 -7.09 -1.36 5.84
N VAL A 185 -7.43 -2.64 5.66
CA VAL A 185 -8.68 -3.22 6.18
C VAL A 185 -8.79 -3.06 7.70
N LEU A 186 -7.72 -3.30 8.46
CA LEU A 186 -7.73 -3.16 9.92
C LEU A 186 -7.85 -1.70 10.38
N ILE A 187 -7.16 -0.78 9.72
CA ILE A 187 -7.27 0.66 10.03
C ILE A 187 -8.70 1.15 9.80
N LEU A 188 -9.30 0.71 8.71
CA LEU A 188 -10.64 1.12 8.32
C LEU A 188 -11.71 0.46 9.17
N SER A 189 -11.48 -0.78 9.59
CA SER A 189 -12.32 -1.46 10.59
C SER A 189 -12.42 -0.63 11.87
N ALA A 190 -11.30 -0.14 12.39
CA ALA A 190 -11.29 0.70 13.59
C ALA A 190 -12.07 1.99 13.37
N SER A 191 -11.85 2.64 12.22
CA SER A 191 -12.49 3.92 11.89
C SER A 191 -14.02 3.79 11.74
N ASP A 192 -14.52 2.75 11.05
CA ASP A 192 -15.96 2.48 10.90
C ASP A 192 -16.63 2.18 12.24
N TYR A 193 -15.97 1.38 13.08
CA TYR A 193 -16.48 1.05 14.41
C TYR A 193 -16.59 2.29 15.31
N GLU A 194 -15.57 3.15 15.31
CA GLU A 194 -15.58 4.41 16.06
C GLU A 194 -16.69 5.35 15.60
N GLN A 195 -16.89 5.48 14.27
CA GLN A 195 -17.98 6.29 13.71
C GLN A 195 -19.36 5.76 14.09
N ARG A 196 -19.58 4.43 14.02
CA ARG A 196 -20.83 3.81 14.45
C ARG A 196 -21.07 4.03 15.94
N GLN A 197 -20.06 3.87 16.78
CA GLN A 197 -20.17 4.11 18.22
C GLN A 197 -20.56 5.57 18.52
N ALA A 198 -19.94 6.52 17.83
CA ALA A 198 -20.25 7.95 17.96
C ALA A 198 -21.67 8.30 17.46
N SER A 199 -22.21 7.57 16.47
CA SER A 199 -23.59 7.78 15.99
C SER A 199 -24.66 7.22 16.94
N MET A 200 -24.26 6.35 17.88
CA MET A 200 -25.16 5.72 18.85
C MET A 200 -25.12 6.39 20.24
N SER A 201 -24.21 7.33 20.46
CA SER A 201 -24.06 8.12 21.69
C SER A 201 -24.71 9.48 21.58
#